data_AF-A0A073CYZ7-F1
#
_entry.id   AF-A0A073CYZ7-F1
#
_cell.length_a   1.000
_cell.length_b   1.000
_cell.length_c   1.000
_cell.angle_alpha   90.00
_cell.angle_beta   90.00
_cell.angle_gamma   90.00
#
_symmetry.space_group_name_H-M   'P 1'
#
loop_
_entity.id
_entity.type
_entity.pdbx_description
1 polymer ?
#
loop_
_entity_poly.entity_id
_entity_poly.type
_entity_poly.pdbx_seq_one_letter_code
_entity_poly.pdbx_strand_id
1 'polypeptide(L)'
;MRKSRVTNVNDLPTGIVNITGTATQNQTLTATNTLADIDGLGTLNYQWQESSDNGVTWTDISGATNNTFALSQAQVGKKVQVKVSYTDGLGTQEIVNSSPTSVVTNVNDAPTGTVNITGTPEQNQTLTATNTLFGYSLTLRESNIAAVLLKNLVLR
;
A
#
# COMPACT_ATOMS: atom_id res chain seq x y z
N MET A 1 -55.28 -14.86 24.28
CA MET A 1 -54.28 -13.81 23.96
C MET A 1 -53.36 -14.35 22.88
N ARG A 2 -53.33 -13.74 21.69
CA ARG A 2 -52.29 -14.06 20.69
C ARG A 2 -50.99 -13.45 21.20
N LYS A 3 -49.97 -14.25 21.52
CA LYS A 3 -48.61 -13.74 21.71
C LYS A 3 -48.17 -13.16 20.38
N SER A 4 -48.16 -11.84 20.24
CA SER A 4 -47.51 -11.18 19.13
C SER A 4 -46.02 -11.54 19.21
N ARG A 5 -45.49 -12.19 18.18
CA ARG A 5 -44.06 -12.43 18.05
C ARG A 5 -43.41 -11.06 17.85
N VAL A 6 -42.67 -10.57 18.84
CA VAL A 6 -41.73 -9.48 18.61
C VAL A 6 -40.67 -10.06 17.69
N THR A 7 -40.63 -9.62 16.44
CA THR A 7 -39.52 -9.92 15.54
C THR A 7 -38.35 -9.07 15.98
N ASN A 8 -37.23 -9.71 16.30
CA ASN A 8 -36.00 -8.96 16.52
C ASN A 8 -35.64 -8.19 15.24
N VAL A 9 -35.19 -6.96 15.39
CA VAL A 9 -34.76 -6.09 14.29
C VAL A 9 -33.25 -5.96 14.40
N ASN A 10 -32.56 -5.85 13.26
CA ASN A 10 -31.12 -5.68 13.20
C ASN A 10 -30.61 -4.53 14.08
N ASP A 11 -29.58 -4.81 14.86
CA ASP A 11 -28.79 -3.87 15.61
C ASP A 11 -27.46 -3.58 14.88
N LEU A 12 -26.98 -2.34 14.95
CA LEU A 12 -25.75 -1.94 14.25
C LEU A 12 -24.48 -2.40 14.98
N PRO A 13 -23.37 -2.67 14.26
CA PRO A 13 -22.07 -2.91 14.86
C PRO A 13 -21.64 -1.78 15.79
N THR A 14 -20.96 -2.16 16.86
CA THR A 14 -20.23 -1.26 17.76
C THR A 14 -18.74 -1.56 17.74
N GLY A 15 -17.94 -0.66 18.33
CA GLY A 15 -16.48 -0.76 18.33
C GLY A 15 -15.85 -0.14 17.08
N ILE A 16 -14.55 -0.39 16.90
CA ILE A 16 -13.77 0.21 15.82
C ILE A 16 -12.89 -0.83 15.12
N VAL A 17 -12.54 -0.53 13.87
CA VAL A 17 -11.45 -1.18 13.14
C VAL A 17 -10.25 -0.24 13.14
N ASN A 18 -9.09 -0.74 13.53
CA ASN A 18 -7.86 0.03 13.64
C ASN A 18 -6.74 -0.62 12.83
N ILE A 19 -5.87 0.23 12.25
CA ILE A 19 -4.67 -0.22 11.54
C ILE A 19 -3.45 0.01 12.44
N THR A 20 -2.62 -1.02 12.59
CA THR A 20 -1.29 -0.92 13.21
C THR A 20 -0.20 -1.14 12.15
N GLY A 21 1.02 -0.69 12.45
CA GLY A 21 2.14 -0.66 11.51
C GLY A 21 2.45 0.75 10.99
N THR A 22 3.54 0.88 10.25
CA THR A 22 3.99 2.17 9.70
C THR A 22 3.63 2.28 8.22
N ALA A 23 3.06 3.41 7.80
CA ALA A 23 2.75 3.71 6.41
C ALA A 23 4.00 4.06 5.61
N THR A 24 4.85 3.07 5.37
CA THR A 24 6.10 3.17 4.61
C THR A 24 6.21 1.96 3.71
N GLN A 25 6.70 2.15 2.48
CA GLN A 25 6.99 1.06 1.54
C GLN A 25 7.77 -0.07 2.23
N ASN A 26 7.48 -1.32 1.86
CA ASN A 26 8.06 -2.54 2.42
C ASN A 26 7.66 -2.85 3.89
N GLN A 27 6.83 -2.02 4.52
CA GLN A 27 6.25 -2.32 5.84
C GLN A 27 4.93 -3.07 5.71
N THR A 28 4.55 -3.78 6.77
CA THR A 28 3.26 -4.48 6.85
C THR A 28 2.31 -3.73 7.77
N LEU A 29 1.10 -3.51 7.29
CA LEU A 29 -0.04 -3.02 8.06
C LEU A 29 -0.84 -4.21 8.59
N THR A 30 -1.38 -4.09 9.80
CA THR A 30 -2.23 -5.11 10.42
C THR A 30 -3.56 -4.51 10.86
N ALA A 31 -4.66 -5.10 10.40
CA ALA A 31 -6.00 -4.78 10.85
C ALA A 31 -6.28 -5.43 12.20
N THR A 32 -6.71 -4.62 13.16
CA THR A 32 -7.16 -5.02 14.50
C THR A 32 -8.56 -4.46 14.71
N ASN A 33 -9.35 -5.04 15.60
CA ASN A 33 -10.70 -4.54 15.84
C ASN A 33 -11.19 -4.85 17.25
N THR A 34 -12.22 -4.11 17.66
CA THR A 34 -13.00 -4.35 18.88
C THR A 34 -14.48 -4.52 18.53
N LEU A 35 -14.77 -5.07 17.35
CA LEU A 35 -16.14 -5.14 16.85
C LEU A 35 -17.00 -6.02 17.76
N ALA A 36 -18.19 -5.54 18.03
CA ALA A 36 -19.20 -6.27 18.76
C ALA A 36 -20.57 -5.96 18.16
N ASP A 37 -21.42 -6.97 18.15
CA ASP A 37 -22.77 -6.92 17.63
C ASP A 37 -23.68 -7.73 18.55
N ILE A 38 -24.82 -7.17 18.91
CA ILE A 38 -25.77 -7.81 19.82
C ILE A 38 -26.58 -8.92 19.12
N ASP A 39 -26.74 -8.83 17.79
CA ASP A 39 -27.33 -9.88 16.96
C ASP A 39 -26.31 -10.98 16.61
N GLY A 40 -25.04 -10.74 16.93
CA GLY A 40 -23.96 -11.70 16.86
C GLY A 40 -22.93 -11.33 15.79
N LEU A 41 -21.65 -11.53 16.12
CA LEU A 41 -20.55 -11.22 15.22
C LEU A 41 -20.22 -12.44 14.35
N GLY A 42 -20.45 -12.33 13.05
CA GLY A 42 -20.08 -13.35 12.07
C GLY A 42 -18.58 -13.45 11.82
N THR A 43 -18.21 -14.30 10.84
CA THR A 43 -16.83 -14.35 10.35
C THR A 43 -16.47 -13.03 9.68
N LEU A 44 -15.36 -12.43 10.12
CA LEU A 44 -14.86 -11.18 9.56
C LEU A 44 -14.14 -11.43 8.22
N ASN A 45 -14.48 -10.62 7.23
CA ASN A 45 -13.80 -10.52 5.95
C ASN A 45 -13.09 -9.19 5.85
N TYR A 46 -11.90 -9.17 5.25
CA TYR A 46 -11.11 -7.96 5.08
C TYR A 46 -10.99 -7.63 3.61
N GLN A 47 -10.93 -6.34 3.30
CA GLN A 47 -10.54 -5.83 2.01
C GLN A 47 -9.77 -4.53 2.21
N TRP A 48 -8.49 -4.52 1.86
CA TRP A 48 -7.68 -3.31 1.87
C TRP A 48 -8.04 -2.42 0.69
N GLN A 49 -8.09 -1.12 0.93
CA GLN A 49 -8.42 -0.12 -0.08
C GLN A 49 -7.35 0.97 -0.11
N GLU A 50 -7.15 1.56 -1.28
CA GLU A 50 -6.25 2.69 -1.46
C GLU A 50 -6.97 3.92 -1.99
N SER A 51 -6.41 5.08 -1.69
CA SER A 51 -6.91 6.38 -2.14
C SER A 51 -5.76 7.25 -2.63
N SER A 52 -5.87 7.75 -3.85
CA SER A 52 -4.94 8.70 -4.47
C SER A 52 -5.36 10.17 -4.32
N ASP A 53 -6.54 10.44 -3.75
CA ASP A 53 -7.14 11.76 -3.61
C ASP A 53 -7.33 12.17 -2.14
N ASN A 54 -6.36 11.78 -1.30
CA ASN A 54 -6.30 12.12 0.13
C ASN A 54 -7.45 11.54 0.98
N GLY A 55 -8.12 10.49 0.51
CA GLY A 55 -9.17 9.75 1.21
C GLY A 55 -10.59 10.11 0.77
N VAL A 56 -10.76 10.80 -0.37
CA VAL A 56 -12.08 11.18 -0.90
C VAL A 56 -12.74 9.98 -1.60
N THR A 57 -11.98 9.27 -2.42
CA THR A 57 -12.42 8.03 -3.08
C THR A 57 -11.50 6.86 -2.72
N TRP A 58 -12.09 5.66 -2.69
CA TRP A 58 -11.43 4.43 -2.26
C TRP A 58 -11.62 3.34 -3.30
N THR A 59 -10.52 2.69 -3.68
CA THR A 59 -10.53 1.54 -4.61
C THR A 59 -9.98 0.31 -3.91
N ASP A 60 -10.63 -0.83 -4.12
CA ASP A 60 -10.18 -2.11 -3.57
C ASP A 60 -8.82 -2.51 -4.17
N ILE A 61 -7.86 -2.86 -3.31
CA ILE A 61 -6.58 -3.41 -3.72
C ILE A 61 -6.79 -4.89 -4.03
N SER A 62 -6.60 -5.28 -5.29
CA SER A 62 -6.87 -6.65 -5.76
C SER A 62 -6.12 -7.70 -4.95
N GLY A 63 -6.86 -8.70 -4.44
CA GLY A 63 -6.31 -9.82 -3.66
C GLY A 63 -5.91 -9.49 -2.22
N ALA A 64 -6.04 -8.23 -1.78
CA ALA A 64 -5.68 -7.83 -0.42
C ALA A 64 -6.82 -8.10 0.57
N THR A 65 -7.06 -9.38 0.86
CA THR A 65 -8.18 -9.85 1.69
C THR A 65 -7.79 -10.45 3.04
N ASN A 66 -6.50 -10.46 3.36
CA ASN A 66 -5.99 -10.89 4.65
C ASN A 66 -6.12 -9.77 5.70
N ASN A 67 -6.04 -10.13 6.98
CA ASN A 67 -5.96 -9.16 8.08
C ASN A 67 -4.63 -8.39 8.12
N THR A 68 -3.66 -8.75 7.28
CA THR A 68 -2.39 -8.05 7.08
C THR A 68 -2.23 -7.64 5.62
N PHE A 69 -1.49 -6.55 5.39
CA PHE A 69 -1.18 -6.07 4.04
C PHE A 69 0.22 -5.48 3.98
N ALA A 70 1.05 -6.01 3.07
CA ALA A 70 2.39 -5.51 2.82
C ALA A 70 2.34 -4.35 1.81
N LEU A 71 2.86 -3.18 2.21
CA LEU A 71 2.92 -2.00 1.36
C LEU A 71 4.01 -2.15 0.31
N SER A 72 3.64 -1.89 -0.94
CA SER A 72 4.56 -1.91 -2.09
C SER A 72 4.78 -0.51 -2.65
N GLN A 73 5.62 -0.43 -3.69
CA GLN A 73 5.79 0.81 -4.46
C GLN A 73 4.46 1.36 -4.99
N ALA A 74 3.49 0.49 -5.30
CA ALA A 74 2.20 0.91 -5.86
C ALA A 74 1.36 1.75 -4.89
N GLN A 75 1.62 1.65 -3.58
CA GLN A 75 0.91 2.41 -2.55
C GLN A 75 1.62 3.70 -2.16
N VAL A 76 2.87 3.92 -2.58
CA VAL A 76 3.60 5.16 -2.26
C VAL A 76 2.83 6.37 -2.77
N GLY A 77 2.67 7.39 -1.91
CA GLY A 77 1.90 8.60 -2.20
C GLY A 77 0.38 8.46 -2.04
N LYS A 78 -0.13 7.26 -1.73
CA LYS A 78 -1.55 7.00 -1.45
C LYS A 78 -1.80 6.86 0.05
N LYS A 79 -3.07 7.00 0.45
CA LYS A 79 -3.56 6.53 1.75
C LYS A 79 -4.11 5.12 1.61
N VAL A 80 -4.08 4.37 2.70
CA VAL A 80 -4.64 3.02 2.78
C VAL A 80 -5.66 2.96 3.91
N GLN A 81 -6.73 2.19 3.73
CA GLN A 81 -7.67 1.82 4.79
C GLN A 81 -8.04 0.34 4.66
N VAL A 82 -8.71 -0.21 5.66
CA VAL A 82 -9.29 -1.56 5.58
C VAL A 82 -10.80 -1.50 5.80
N LYS A 83 -11.55 -2.15 4.90
CA LYS A 83 -12.98 -2.40 4.99
C LYS A 83 -13.18 -3.78 5.57
N VAL A 84 -13.86 -3.87 6.72
CA VAL A 84 -14.19 -5.14 7.37
C VAL A 84 -15.68 -5.38 7.21
N SER A 85 -16.06 -6.58 6.78
CA SER A 85 -17.47 -6.97 6.65
C SER A 85 -17.76 -8.33 7.27
N TYR A 86 -18.98 -8.50 7.76
CA TYR A 86 -19.48 -9.77 8.29
C TYR A 86 -20.98 -9.89 8.07
N THR A 87 -21.51 -11.09 8.29
CA THR A 87 -22.95 -11.34 8.37
C THR A 87 -23.30 -11.70 9.80
N ASP A 88 -24.25 -11.00 10.40
CA ASP A 88 -24.65 -11.20 11.79
C ASP A 88 -25.47 -12.49 11.99
N GLY A 89 -25.93 -12.74 13.22
CA GLY A 89 -26.77 -13.90 13.54
C GLY A 89 -28.17 -13.86 12.94
N LEU A 90 -28.62 -12.72 12.41
CA LEU A 90 -29.93 -12.56 11.75
C LEU A 90 -29.84 -12.55 10.21
N GLY A 91 -28.64 -12.60 9.64
CA GLY A 91 -28.39 -12.63 8.21
C GLY A 91 -28.17 -11.26 7.57
N THR A 92 -28.04 -10.19 8.35
CA THR A 92 -27.71 -8.85 7.86
C THR A 92 -26.23 -8.72 7.56
N GLN A 93 -25.89 -8.09 6.43
CA GLN A 93 -24.51 -7.76 6.10
C GLN A 93 -24.12 -6.42 6.73
N GLU A 94 -23.06 -6.45 7.53
CA GLU A 94 -22.51 -5.30 8.22
C GLU A 94 -21.14 -4.93 7.67
N ILE A 95 -20.82 -3.63 7.66
CA ILE A 95 -19.57 -3.08 7.14
C ILE A 95 -19.03 -2.00 8.07
N VAL A 96 -17.76 -2.13 8.47
CA VAL A 96 -17.03 -1.12 9.24
C VAL A 96 -15.68 -0.84 8.59
N ASN A 97 -15.39 0.43 8.33
CA ASN A 97 -14.11 0.88 7.79
C ASN A 97 -13.20 1.38 8.91
N SER A 98 -11.89 1.19 8.75
CA SER A 98 -10.90 1.85 9.61
C SER A 98 -10.79 3.34 9.31
N SER A 99 -10.17 4.08 10.22
CA SER A 99 -9.59 5.36 9.82
C SER A 99 -8.46 5.14 8.78
N PRO A 100 -8.27 6.04 7.82
CA PRO A 100 -7.17 5.96 6.86
C PRO A 100 -5.79 6.09 7.54
N THR A 101 -4.78 5.49 6.94
CA THR A 101 -3.38 5.78 7.28
C THR A 101 -2.98 7.20 6.88
N SER A 102 -1.84 7.66 7.40
CA SER A 102 -1.05 8.70 6.73
C SER A 102 -0.67 8.26 5.31
N VAL A 103 -0.27 9.22 4.48
CA VAL A 103 0.26 8.92 3.14
C VAL A 103 1.46 8.00 3.25
N VAL A 104 1.48 6.94 2.45
CA VAL A 104 2.57 5.96 2.43
C VAL A 104 3.84 6.61 1.90
N THR A 105 4.89 6.54 2.72
CA THR A 105 6.21 7.11 2.40
C THR A 105 7.08 6.13 1.61
N ASN A 106 7.88 6.68 0.70
CA ASN A 106 8.81 5.90 -0.13
C ASN A 106 10.04 5.48 0.68
N VAL A 107 10.60 4.30 0.41
CA VAL A 107 11.94 3.91 0.84
C VAL A 107 12.91 4.15 -0.31
N ASN A 108 14.07 4.72 -0.04
CA ASN A 108 15.10 4.88 -1.06
C ASN A 108 15.86 3.56 -1.25
N ASP A 109 15.50 2.81 -2.28
CA ASP A 109 16.16 1.57 -2.64
C ASP A 109 17.46 1.83 -3.45
N ALA A 110 18.44 0.94 -3.32
CA ALA A 110 19.63 1.00 -4.17
C ALA A 110 19.22 0.73 -5.63
N PRO A 111 19.81 1.44 -6.62
CA PRO A 111 19.52 1.16 -8.01
C PRO A 111 19.89 -0.29 -8.33
N THR A 112 18.97 -1.01 -8.95
CA THR A 112 19.19 -2.38 -9.40
C THR A 112 19.52 -2.38 -10.88
N GLY A 113 20.48 -3.19 -11.30
CA GLY A 113 20.94 -3.27 -12.69
C GLY A 113 22.46 -3.24 -12.82
N THR A 114 22.95 -3.36 -14.04
CA THR A 114 24.39 -3.36 -14.35
C THR A 114 24.71 -2.21 -15.29
N VAL A 115 25.88 -1.60 -15.10
CA VAL A 115 26.48 -0.72 -16.10
C VAL A 115 27.46 -1.56 -16.90
N ASN A 116 27.27 -1.61 -18.21
CA ASN A 116 28.13 -2.35 -19.12
C ASN A 116 28.86 -1.36 -20.03
N ILE A 117 30.19 -1.38 -19.98
CA ILE A 117 31.02 -0.56 -20.87
C ILE A 117 31.53 -1.46 -21.99
N THR A 118 31.28 -1.04 -23.23
CA THR A 118 31.76 -1.70 -24.44
C THR A 118 32.71 -0.78 -25.20
N GLY A 119 33.60 -1.39 -25.99
CA GLY A 119 34.66 -0.70 -26.72
C GLY A 119 36.05 -1.03 -26.18
N THR A 120 37.07 -0.73 -26.96
CA THR A 120 38.47 -1.00 -26.63
C THR A 120 39.07 0.22 -25.91
N PRO A 121 39.71 0.06 -24.74
CA PRO A 121 40.28 1.19 -24.00
C PRO A 121 41.61 1.63 -24.63
N GLU A 122 41.54 2.23 -25.81
CA GLU A 122 42.68 2.79 -26.54
C GLU A 122 42.50 4.29 -26.75
N GLN A 123 43.60 5.01 -26.88
CA GLN A 123 43.59 6.44 -27.16
C GLN A 123 42.84 6.71 -28.48
N ASN A 124 41.95 7.70 -28.48
CA ASN A 124 41.08 8.07 -29.61
C ASN A 124 40.00 7.04 -30.01
N GLN A 125 39.75 6.00 -29.20
CA GLN A 125 38.59 5.12 -29.36
C GLN A 125 37.40 5.57 -28.51
N THR A 126 36.19 5.25 -28.98
CA THR A 126 34.96 5.54 -28.23
C THR A 126 34.57 4.35 -27.37
N LEU A 127 34.44 4.56 -26.06
CA LEU A 127 33.78 3.63 -25.15
C LEU A 127 32.30 3.99 -25.05
N THR A 128 31.43 2.97 -25.11
CA THR A 128 29.98 3.12 -24.96
C THR A 128 29.55 2.55 -23.61
N ALA A 129 28.89 3.35 -22.77
CA ALA A 129 28.26 2.87 -21.55
C ALA A 129 26.76 2.60 -21.80
N THR A 130 26.32 1.38 -21.49
CA THR A 130 24.90 1.00 -21.44
C THR A 130 24.54 0.63 -20.01
N ASN A 131 23.29 0.83 -19.62
CA ASN A 131 22.84 0.46 -18.27
C ASN A 131 21.44 -0.17 -18.31
N THR A 132 21.17 -1.03 -17.33
CA THR A 132 19.85 -1.62 -17.07
C THR A 132 19.26 -1.12 -15.74
N LEU A 133 19.62 0.10 -15.32
CA LEU A 133 19.23 0.61 -14.01
C LEU A 133 17.73 0.89 -13.96
N PHE A 134 16.99 0.15 -13.14
CA PHE A 134 15.57 0.41 -12.84
C PHE A 134 15.44 0.98 -11.43
N GLY A 135 14.64 2.03 -11.24
CA GLY A 135 14.26 2.50 -9.90
C GLY A 135 13.94 3.98 -9.73
N TYR A 136 14.34 4.89 -10.64
CA TYR A 136 14.08 6.33 -10.46
C TYR A 136 13.85 7.06 -11.78
N SER A 137 12.76 7.83 -11.86
CA SER A 137 12.65 8.95 -12.80
C SER A 137 13.55 10.07 -12.30
N LEU A 138 14.76 10.17 -12.85
CA LEU A 138 15.60 11.35 -12.66
C LEU A 138 14.93 12.53 -13.39
N THR A 139 14.33 13.48 -12.66
CA THR A 139 14.04 14.80 -13.23
C THR A 139 15.37 15.53 -13.39
N LEU A 140 16.04 15.28 -14.50
CA LEU A 140 17.23 16.01 -14.92
C LEU A 140 16.77 17.39 -15.41
N ARG A 141 17.05 18.45 -14.65
CA ARG A 141 17.16 19.77 -15.27
C ARG A 141 18.36 19.71 -16.21
N GLU A 142 18.20 20.28 -17.40
CA GLU A 142 18.89 20.00 -18.68
C GLU A 142 20.43 20.17 -18.74
N SER A 143 21.17 20.08 -17.63
CA SER A 143 22.60 20.47 -17.63
C SER A 143 23.59 19.41 -17.13
N ASN A 144 23.18 18.25 -16.59
CA ASN A 144 24.11 17.41 -15.83
C ASN A 144 24.05 15.89 -16.04
N ILE A 145 23.58 15.40 -17.20
CA ILE A 145 23.68 13.95 -17.53
C ILE A 145 25.15 13.49 -17.57
N ALA A 146 26.08 14.36 -17.97
CA ALA A 146 27.51 14.06 -18.00
C ALA A 146 28.20 14.12 -16.62
N ALA A 147 27.63 14.83 -15.64
CA ALA A 147 28.32 15.13 -14.37
C ALA A 147 28.12 14.06 -13.27
N VAL A 148 27.05 13.26 -13.35
CA VAL A 148 26.75 12.23 -12.33
C VAL A 148 27.49 10.92 -12.62
N LEU A 149 27.76 10.58 -13.88
CA LEU A 149 28.50 9.37 -14.25
C LEU A 149 30.02 9.47 -14.00
N LEU A 150 30.61 10.68 -13.98
CA LEU A 150 32.05 10.85 -13.76
C LEU A 150 32.48 10.97 -12.28
N LYS A 151 31.59 11.26 -11.33
CA LYS A 151 31.99 11.49 -9.92
C LYS A 151 32.29 10.22 -9.13
N ASN A 152 31.86 9.04 -9.59
CA ASN A 152 32.15 7.77 -8.92
C ASN A 152 33.32 6.98 -9.52
N LEU A 153 34.03 7.53 -10.53
CA LEU A 153 35.23 6.88 -11.12
C LEU A 153 36.56 7.53 -10.70
N VAL A 154 36.55 8.57 -9.87
CA VAL A 154 37.78 9.15 -9.31
C VAL A 154 37.58 9.34 -7.81
N LEU A 155 37.82 8.27 -7.03
CA LEU A 155 38.41 8.28 -5.68
C LEU A 155 38.41 6.85 -5.09
N ARG A 156 39.28 5.99 -5.64
CA ARG A 156 40.32 5.18 -4.97
C ARG A 156 40.76 4.05 -5.90
#